data_AF-A0A6P2DLM5-F1
#
_entry.id   AF-A0A6P2DLM5-F1
#
_cell.length_a   1.000
_cell.length_b   1.000
_cell.length_c   1.000
_cell.angle_alpha   90.00
_cell.angle_beta   90.00
_cell.angle_gamma   90.00
#
_symmetry.space_group_name_H-M   'P 1'
#
loop_
_entity.id
_entity.type
_entity.pdbx_description
1 polymer ?
#
loop_
_entity_poly.entity_id
_entity_poly.type
_entity_poly.pdbx_seq_one_letter_code
_entity_poly.pdbx_strand_id
1 'polypeptide(L)' 'MAKKSTRYTVTDGKMVLVLEVAEEGGFTVTAPFIPGLVTEAETLEDAFAMAKDCAAALKSARAQMARRRKRIS' A
#
# COMPACT_ATOMS: atom_id res chain seq x y z
N MET A 1 -10.74 26.27 7.87
CA MET A 1 -9.29 26.19 7.56
C MET A 1 -9.01 24.77 7.13
N ALA A 2 -8.36 24.55 5.97
CA ALA A 2 -7.98 23.19 5.56
C ALA A 2 -6.88 22.67 6.50
N LYS A 3 -7.14 21.57 7.22
CA LYS A 3 -6.15 20.90 8.06
C LYS A 3 -5.02 20.44 7.14
N LYS A 4 -3.78 20.90 7.36
CA LYS A 4 -2.63 20.43 6.58
C LYS A 4 -2.52 18.92 6.79
N SER A 5 -2.65 18.16 5.70
CA SER A 5 -2.39 16.73 5.70
C SER A 5 -0.90 16.51 6.01
N THR A 6 -0.63 15.75 7.07
CA THR A 6 0.73 15.39 7.46
C THR A 6 1.09 14.09 6.78
N ARG A 7 2.18 14.11 5.97
CA ARG A 7 2.62 12.97 5.18
C ARG A 7 4.06 12.59 5.54
N TYR A 8 4.31 11.30 5.71
CA TYR A 8 5.60 10.73 6.03
C TYR A 8 6.03 9.71 4.97
N THR A 9 7.32 9.64 4.69
CA THR A 9 7.91 8.55 3.89
C THR A 9 8.77 7.70 4.81
N VAL A 10 8.50 6.41 4.87
CA VAL A 10 9.14 5.45 5.78
C VAL A 10 9.63 4.24 5.01
N THR A 11 10.66 3.57 5.53
CA THR A 11 11.19 2.34 4.92
C THR A 11 11.74 1.39 5.97
N ASP A 12 11.55 0.09 5.75
CA ASP A 12 12.17 -1.00 6.53
C ASP A 12 13.40 -1.60 5.81
N GLY A 13 13.92 -0.93 4.79
CA GLY A 13 14.99 -1.41 3.91
C GLY A 13 14.54 -2.38 2.82
N LYS A 14 13.29 -2.87 2.86
CA LYS A 14 12.70 -3.76 1.84
C LYS A 14 11.55 -3.11 1.08
N MET A 15 10.81 -2.24 1.75
CA MET A 15 9.66 -1.54 1.19
C MET A 15 9.69 -0.07 1.58
N VAL A 16 9.23 0.79 0.66
CA VAL A 16 9.03 2.22 0.91
C VAL A 16 7.53 2.48 0.96
N LEU A 17 7.06 3.06 2.06
CA LEU A 17 5.67 3.45 2.26
C LEU A 17 5.56 4.96 2.41
N VAL A 18 4.44 5.49 1.95
CA VAL A 18 3.99 6.85 2.18
C VAL A 18 2.76 6.76 3.09
N LEU A 19 2.89 7.35 4.28
CA LEU A 19 1.84 7.41 5.29
C LEU A 19 1.24 8.80 5.29
N GLU A 20 -0.08 8.89 5.21
CA GLU A 20 -0.83 10.13 5.35
C GLU A 20 -1.74 10.03 6.56
N VAL A 21 -1.66 10.99 7.48
CA VAL A 21 -2.51 11.00 8.68
C VAL A 21 -3.96 11.21 8.27
N ALA A 22 -4.82 10.23 8.56
CA ALA A 22 -6.23 10.32 8.25
C ALA A 22 -6.98 11.24 9.24
N GLU A 23 -8.13 11.79 8.82
CA GLU A 23 -8.87 12.76 9.63
C GLU A 23 -9.35 12.18 10.97
N GLU A 24 -9.74 10.92 10.96
CA GLU A 24 -10.26 10.16 12.12
C GLU A 24 -9.14 9.54 12.98
N GLY A 25 -7.88 9.71 12.58
CA GLY A 25 -6.72 9.06 13.20
C GLY A 25 -6.17 7.90 12.37
N GLY A 26 -5.00 7.38 12.76
CA GLY A 26 -4.28 6.38 11.97
C GLY A 26 -3.70 6.96 10.67
N PHE A 27 -3.41 6.07 9.72
CA PHE A 27 -2.70 6.36 8.48
C PHE A 27 -3.38 5.72 7.27
N THR A 28 -3.56 6.51 6.21
CA THR A 28 -3.67 5.96 4.86
C THR A 28 -2.26 5.63 4.37
N VAL A 29 -2.06 4.37 3.97
CA VAL A 29 -0.76 3.81 3.59
C VAL A 29 -0.75 3.53 2.10
N THR A 30 0.26 4.04 1.40
CA THR A 30 0.49 3.77 -0.02
C THR A 30 1.95 3.42 -0.28
N ALA A 31 2.25 2.75 -1.41
CA ALA A 31 3.62 2.40 -1.78
C ALA A 31 3.93 2.93 -3.20
N PRO A 32 4.84 3.93 -3.34
CA PRO A 32 5.15 4.54 -4.64
C PRO A 32 5.61 3.54 -5.72
N PHE A 33 6.28 2.47 -5.30
CA PHE A 33 6.84 1.45 -6.19
C PHE A 33 5.93 0.23 -6.39
N ILE A 34 4.77 0.19 -5.73
CA ILE A 34 3.79 -0.90 -5.86
C ILE A 34 2.45 -0.29 -6.24
N PRO A 35 2.18 -0.06 -7.54
CA PRO A 35 0.94 0.58 -7.99
C PRO A 35 -0.29 -0.16 -7.46
N GLY A 36 -1.31 0.58 -7.05
CA GLY A 36 -2.55 -0.01 -6.51
C GLY A 36 -2.45 -0.54 -5.08
N LEU A 37 -1.30 -0.43 -4.42
CA LEU A 37 -1.21 -0.69 -2.98
C LEU A 37 -1.77 0.52 -2.22
N VAL A 38 -2.90 0.28 -1.57
CA VAL A 38 -3.54 1.20 -0.63
C VAL A 38 -4.05 0.35 0.54
N THR A 39 -3.69 0.73 1.76
CA THR A 39 -4.18 0.12 3.01
C THR A 39 -4.36 1.20 4.08
N GLU A 40 -4.97 0.85 5.20
CA GLU A 40 -5.10 1.72 6.38
C GLU A 40 -4.43 1.05 7.57
N ALA A 41 -3.86 1.83 8.49
CA ALA A 41 -3.19 1.28 9.68
C ALA A 41 -3.18 2.28 10.84
N GLU A 42 -3.19 1.80 12.07
CA GLU A 42 -3.07 2.64 13.26
C GLU A 42 -1.62 2.87 13.69
N THR A 43 -0.74 1.89 13.43
CA THR A 43 0.68 1.91 13.81
C THR A 43 1.60 1.76 12.60
N LEU A 44 2.89 2.08 12.78
CA LEU A 44 3.89 1.90 11.72
C LEU A 44 4.12 0.42 11.41
N GLU A 45 4.13 -0.41 12.45
CA GLU A 45 4.27 -1.85 12.38
C GLU A 45 3.12 -2.46 11.57
N ASP A 46 1.87 -2.06 11.86
CA ASP A 46 0.69 -2.49 11.11
C ASP A 46 0.73 -2.02 9.67
N ALA A 47 1.18 -0.80 9.42
CA ALA A 47 1.32 -0.27 8.07
C ALA A 47 2.21 -1.16 7.20
N PHE A 48 3.34 -1.63 7.73
CA PHE A 48 4.21 -2.57 7.01
C PHE A 48 3.60 -3.97 6.87
N ALA A 49 2.92 -4.47 7.90
CA ALA A 49 2.27 -5.79 7.85
C ALA A 49 1.18 -5.82 6.77
N MET A 50 0.24 -4.87 6.82
CA MET A 50 -0.87 -4.77 5.88
C MET A 50 -0.40 -4.47 4.46
N ALA A 51 0.61 -3.61 4.29
CA ALA A 51 1.18 -3.35 2.99
C ALA A 51 1.88 -4.59 2.39
N LYS A 52 2.54 -5.42 3.19
CA LYS A 52 3.15 -6.69 2.73
C LYS A 52 2.09 -7.66 2.22
N ASP A 53 1.00 -7.81 2.95
CA ASP A 53 -0.12 -8.67 2.56
C ASP A 53 -0.81 -8.16 1.28
N CYS A 54 -1.09 -6.85 1.20
CA CYS A 54 -1.65 -6.23 0.00
C CYS A 54 -0.72 -6.39 -1.22
N ALA A 55 0.59 -6.20 -1.05
CA ALA A 55 1.57 -6.42 -2.11
C ALA A 55 1.57 -7.87 -2.62
N ALA A 56 1.47 -8.85 -1.72
CA ALA A 56 1.38 -10.27 -2.08
C ALA A 56 0.09 -10.58 -2.85
N ALA A 57 -1.03 -10.02 -2.43
CA ALA A 57 -2.32 -10.16 -3.11
C ALA A 57 -2.29 -9.55 -4.52
N LEU A 58 -1.78 -8.31 -4.66
CA LEU A 58 -1.64 -7.62 -5.94
C LEU A 58 -0.74 -8.39 -6.91
N LYS A 59 0.38 -8.92 -6.43
CA LYS A 59 1.28 -9.76 -7.24
C LYS A 59 0.56 -11.01 -7.76
N SER A 60 -0.20 -11.67 -6.89
CA SER A 60 -0.96 -12.87 -7.23
C SER A 60 -2.06 -12.59 -8.25
N ALA A 61 -2.83 -11.53 -8.04
CA ALA A 61 -3.88 -11.09 -8.95
C ALA A 61 -3.33 -10.76 -10.35
N ARG A 62 -2.21 -10.02 -10.41
CA ARG A 62 -1.52 -9.70 -11.68
C ARG A 62 -1.05 -10.96 -12.41
N ALA A 63 -0.47 -11.93 -11.69
CA ALA A 63 -0.05 -13.19 -12.28
C ALA A 63 -1.22 -14.01 -12.84
N GLN A 64 -2.34 -14.06 -12.12
CA GLN A 64 -3.55 -14.74 -12.58
C GLN A 64 -4.14 -14.07 -13.84
N MET A 65 -4.19 -12.73 -13.86
CA MET A 65 -4.68 -11.97 -15.01
C MET A 65 -3.78 -12.17 -16.23
N ALA A 66 -2.46 -12.14 -16.07
CA ALA A 66 -1.52 -12.41 -17.15
C ALA A 66 -1.70 -13.84 -17.72
N ARG A 67 -1.89 -14.85 -16.85
CA ARG A 67 -2.19 -16.23 -17.26
C ARG A 67 -3.52 -16.34 -18.01
N ARG A 68 -4.56 -15.67 -17.53
CA ARG A 68 -5.88 -15.67 -18.19
C ARG A 68 -5.82 -14.98 -19.56
N ARG A 69 -5.08 -13.87 -19.68
CA ARG A 69 -4.88 -13.17 -20.96
C ARG A 69 -4.21 -14.07 -22.00
N LYS A 70 -3.17 -14.81 -21.61
CA LYS A 70 -2.47 -15.77 -22.50
C LYS A 70 -3.33 -16.96 -22.96
N ARG A 71 -4.41 -17.30 -22.25
CA ARG A 71 -5.33 -18.38 -22.64
C ARG A 71 -6.36 -17.93 -23.68
N ILE A 72 -6.55 -16.62 -23.86
CA ILE A 72 -7.56 -16.02 -24.73
C ILE A 72 -6.92 -15.41 -25.99
N SER A 73 -5.60 -15.17 -25.97
CA SER A 73 -4.78 -14.81 -27.14
C SER A 73 -4.33 -16.04 -27.91
#